data_AF-A0A034VFQ3-F1
#
_entry.id   AF-A0A034VFQ3-F1
#
_cell.length_a   1.000
_cell.length_b   1.000
_cell.length_c   1.000
_cell.angle_alpha   90.00
_cell.angle_beta   90.00
_cell.angle_gamma   90.00
#
_symmetry.space_group_name_H-M   'P 1'
#
loop_
_entity.id
_entity.type
_entity.pdbx_description
1 polymer ?
#
loop_
_entity_poly.entity_id
_entity_poly.type
_entity_poly.pdbx_seq_one_letter_code
_entity_poly.pdbx_strand_id
1 'polypeptide(L)'
;LAIWAKDNIQLPFMDAGGASCTLFRFFTSQINKLFFSYDGTLLLAISKNGTLAIWAMDNIDGKVASMDADLLRSQEVLIPRNILHEKNEQITNLEIRLRQQAEEFQYQLSQNEIFDGQQLAEVHRSYCQALEELKKKNNEIEQRHAEEMNQVTFQINDLRDEHKKQLNNLADQYSERMLIEYQKFSNLRDSMLALRENYENKLKTSAGILQDTVEGLETDYKRQLDERKELIRGLMKEMQDKKIEFFEYCRRVEEENDRNMVEMQLQYENKLNNEQNSTQLWRGKSGVLEKRYQTLSHDIEKLLEEVDTLKEEHNKSQKNITRLTRSIDDLLKDISDRDYAINAKEKRIQELLHKNQELDKYKQVLSHKIAELKAQIEPREFQINDKRKHILEMENELEGLNQNNIQLELQLKELKDKYLSNVEELKVERHRSRAGRECITSICSEIYHVAAFVDQPKRLQVKVKELFQRHASDDELKRHISLDAEVRDEFQRQRAQIERILKIHKDRKPTQDEKKKYEKLFKENVILLSEVEKLREENIQMRNRLKKDMAKQNTKGKPNS
;
A
#
# COMPACT_ATOMS: atom_id res chain seq x y z
N LEU A 1 85.96 -68.90 112.74
CA LEU A 1 86.93 -69.49 113.69
C LEU A 1 88.10 -68.54 113.83
N ALA A 2 88.37 -68.10 115.06
CA ALA A 2 89.56 -67.32 115.39
C ALA A 2 90.76 -68.28 115.48
N ILE A 3 91.89 -67.88 114.90
CA ILE A 3 93.21 -68.39 115.30
C ILE A 3 94.14 -67.17 115.39
N TRP A 4 94.55 -66.87 116.61
CA TRP A 4 95.66 -65.96 116.94
C TRP A 4 96.94 -66.80 117.06
N ALA A 5 97.98 -66.47 116.30
CA ALA A 5 99.40 -66.78 116.55
C ALA A 5 100.21 -65.85 115.63
N LYS A 6 100.97 -64.87 116.13
CA LYS A 6 102.37 -64.95 116.57
C LYS A 6 103.29 -65.70 115.59
N ASP A 7 104.23 -64.92 115.04
CA ASP A 7 105.49 -65.24 114.38
C ASP A 7 105.48 -65.95 113.01
N ASN A 8 106.28 -65.35 112.10
CA ASN A 8 106.85 -65.91 110.87
C ASN A 8 105.91 -66.59 109.86
N ILE A 9 105.30 -65.77 108.99
CA ILE A 9 104.87 -66.26 107.68
C ILE A 9 106.10 -66.23 106.76
N GLN A 10 106.81 -67.36 106.67
CA GLN A 10 107.68 -67.63 105.53
C GLN A 10 106.81 -67.79 104.29
N LEU A 11 106.87 -66.84 103.36
CA LEU A 11 106.26 -66.97 102.04
C LEU A 11 107.24 -67.70 101.10
N PRO A 12 106.80 -68.67 100.27
CA PRO A 12 107.68 -69.67 99.65
C PRO A 12 108.47 -69.18 98.42
N PHE A 13 108.68 -67.87 98.25
CA PHE A 13 109.27 -67.31 97.02
C PHE A 13 110.61 -66.60 97.23
N MET A 14 111.30 -66.84 98.36
CA MET A 14 112.59 -66.20 98.63
C MET A 14 113.84 -66.95 98.12
N ASP A 15 113.69 -68.06 97.37
CA ASP A 15 114.85 -68.84 96.87
C ASP A 15 115.38 -68.43 95.49
N ALA A 16 114.83 -67.39 94.86
CA ALA A 16 115.38 -66.84 93.61
C ALA A 16 115.35 -65.29 93.63
N GLY A 17 116.28 -64.70 94.38
CA GLY A 17 116.76 -63.31 94.29
C GLY A 17 115.78 -62.19 93.92
N GLY A 18 115.40 -61.36 94.91
CA GLY A 18 115.13 -59.93 94.67
C GLY A 18 113.70 -59.38 94.83
N ALA A 19 112.78 -60.04 95.56
CA ALA A 19 111.46 -59.47 95.84
C ALA A 19 111.38 -58.82 97.25
N SER A 20 111.03 -57.52 97.32
CA SER A 20 110.66 -56.85 98.57
C SER A 20 109.17 -56.99 98.83
N CYS A 21 108.78 -57.43 100.03
CA CYS A 21 107.38 -57.50 100.45
C CYS A 21 107.06 -56.34 101.39
N THR A 22 106.07 -55.52 101.05
CA THR A 22 105.53 -54.44 101.89
C THR A 22 104.12 -54.78 102.35
N LEU A 23 103.90 -54.76 103.66
CA LEU A 23 102.61 -55.08 104.27
C LEU A 23 101.81 -53.79 104.50
N PHE A 24 100.66 -53.64 103.82
CA PHE A 24 99.75 -52.51 104.02
C PHE A 24 98.51 -52.92 104.83
N ARG A 25 98.17 -52.16 105.88
CA ARG A 25 96.95 -52.37 106.68
C ARG A 25 95.87 -51.36 106.25
N PHE A 26 94.91 -51.79 105.44
CA PHE A 26 93.89 -50.89 104.84
C PHE A 26 92.54 -50.87 105.56
N PHE A 27 92.10 -52.00 106.14
CA PHE A 27 90.79 -52.08 106.80
C PHE A 27 90.93 -52.10 108.32
N THR A 28 90.09 -51.31 108.98
CA THR A 28 90.01 -51.17 110.45
C THR A 28 88.95 -52.08 111.07
N SER A 29 88.08 -52.70 110.26
CA SER A 29 87.04 -53.65 110.69
C SER A 29 87.04 -54.93 109.86
N GLN A 30 86.29 -55.94 110.34
CA GLN A 30 86.25 -57.26 109.70
C GLN A 30 85.69 -57.17 108.28
N ILE A 31 86.41 -57.77 107.33
CA ILE A 31 85.99 -57.82 105.93
C ILE A 31 84.76 -58.73 105.82
N ASN A 32 83.71 -58.23 105.19
CA ASN A 32 82.42 -58.91 105.08
C ASN A 32 82.41 -59.86 103.88
N LYS A 33 82.88 -59.37 102.72
CA LYS A 33 83.10 -60.15 101.51
C LYS A 33 84.30 -59.61 100.74
N LEU A 34 85.02 -60.52 100.13
CA LEU A 34 86.08 -60.29 99.16
C LEU A 34 85.65 -61.00 97.88
N PHE A 35 85.64 -60.28 96.76
CA PHE A 35 85.19 -60.81 95.48
C PHE A 35 86.05 -60.23 94.35
N PHE A 36 86.38 -61.05 93.36
CA PHE A 36 87.03 -60.60 92.14
C PHE A 36 85.97 -60.10 91.17
N SER A 37 86.26 -59.03 90.42
CA SER A 37 85.45 -58.69 89.26
C SER A 37 85.40 -59.87 88.29
N TYR A 38 84.37 -59.91 87.44
CA TYR A 38 84.11 -61.07 86.58
C TYR A 38 85.22 -61.33 85.55
N ASP A 39 85.99 -60.29 85.21
CA ASP A 39 87.19 -60.30 84.40
C ASP A 39 88.49 -60.52 85.21
N GLY A 40 88.41 -60.78 86.52
CA GLY A 40 89.56 -61.08 87.37
C GLY A 40 90.59 -59.95 87.56
N THR A 41 90.38 -58.79 86.95
CA THR A 41 91.33 -57.66 86.94
C THR A 41 91.26 -56.81 88.20
N LEU A 42 90.11 -56.81 88.88
CA LEU A 42 89.87 -56.03 90.10
C LEU A 42 89.54 -56.94 91.27
N LEU A 43 90.17 -56.66 92.41
CA LEU A 43 89.77 -57.23 93.70
C LEU A 43 88.94 -56.21 94.47
N LEU A 44 87.71 -56.57 94.77
CA LEU A 44 86.77 -55.77 95.54
C LEU A 44 86.67 -56.32 96.96
N ALA A 45 86.94 -55.47 97.94
CA ALA A 45 86.81 -55.80 99.35
C ALA A 45 85.85 -54.82 100.02
N ILE A 46 84.84 -55.37 100.69
CA ILE A 46 83.84 -54.57 101.41
C ILE A 46 83.97 -54.88 102.91
N SER A 47 84.23 -53.84 103.70
CA SER A 47 84.18 -53.92 105.17
C SER A 47 82.74 -53.89 105.67
N LYS A 48 82.49 -54.41 106.88
CA LYS A 48 81.17 -54.28 107.53
C LYS A 48 80.68 -52.84 107.69
N ASN A 49 81.58 -51.86 107.62
CA ASN A 49 81.30 -50.46 107.85
C ASN A 49 80.93 -49.73 106.55
N GLY A 50 80.76 -50.46 105.43
CA GLY A 50 80.43 -49.89 104.12
C GLY A 50 81.63 -49.34 103.36
N THR A 51 82.86 -49.53 103.86
CA THR A 51 84.07 -49.12 103.15
C THR A 51 84.37 -50.11 102.03
N LEU A 52 84.30 -49.64 100.79
CA LEU A 52 84.69 -50.39 99.60
C LEU A 52 86.11 -49.99 99.21
N ALA A 53 87.03 -50.96 99.18
CA ALA A 53 88.31 -50.79 98.51
C ALA A 53 88.32 -51.63 97.23
N ILE A 54 88.87 -51.03 96.17
CA ILE A 54 89.02 -51.65 94.86
C ILE A 54 90.50 -51.63 94.55
N TRP A 55 91.08 -52.80 94.36
CA TRP A 55 92.47 -52.92 93.95
C TRP A 55 92.54 -53.40 92.51
N ALA A 56 93.30 -52.67 91.70
CA ALA A 56 93.74 -53.17 90.41
C ALA A 56 94.90 -54.14 90.66
N MET A 57 94.78 -55.34 90.11
CA MET A 57 95.78 -56.38 90.25
C MET A 57 96.73 -56.32 89.05
N ASP A 58 97.99 -56.00 89.29
CA ASP A 58 99.04 -55.95 88.25
C ASP A 58 99.76 -57.31 88.14
N ASN A 59 100.21 -57.70 86.93
CA ASN A 59 100.76 -59.01 86.54
C ASN A 59 99.77 -60.20 86.46
N ILE A 60 98.62 -60.04 85.79
CA ILE A 60 97.69 -61.16 85.45
C ILE A 60 97.76 -61.54 83.96
N ASP A 61 98.97 -61.55 83.39
CA ASP A 61 99.14 -61.94 81.99
C ASP A 61 98.82 -63.44 81.79
N GLY A 62 97.68 -63.70 81.12
CA GLY A 62 97.30 -65.01 80.60
C GLY A 62 96.29 -65.84 81.40
N LYS A 63 95.67 -65.32 82.47
CA LYS A 63 94.68 -66.06 83.30
C LYS A 63 93.37 -65.31 83.58
N VAL A 64 92.83 -64.61 82.58
CA VAL A 64 91.52 -63.95 82.64
C VAL A 64 90.54 -64.60 81.66
N ALA A 65 89.33 -64.93 82.12
CA ALA A 65 88.26 -65.44 81.27
C ALA A 65 87.69 -64.31 80.38
N SER A 66 87.48 -64.59 79.08
CA SER A 66 86.86 -63.62 78.15
C SER A 66 85.40 -63.37 78.52
N MET A 67 85.01 -62.09 78.68
CA MET A 67 83.62 -61.69 78.91
C MET A 67 82.77 -61.80 77.64
N ASP A 68 81.53 -62.28 77.80
CA ASP A 68 80.50 -62.30 76.76
C ASP A 68 80.00 -60.88 76.47
N ALA A 69 79.82 -60.56 75.18
CA ALA A 69 79.47 -59.22 74.71
C ALA A 69 78.03 -58.77 75.06
N ASP A 70 77.18 -59.67 75.57
CA ASP A 70 75.75 -59.41 75.85
C ASP A 70 75.48 -58.82 77.25
N LEU A 71 76.50 -58.66 78.09
CA LEU A 71 76.38 -57.90 79.35
C LEU A 71 76.71 -56.41 79.11
N LEU A 72 75.86 -55.73 78.33
CA LEU A 72 75.93 -54.27 78.15
C LEU A 72 75.61 -53.54 79.47
N ARG A 73 76.37 -52.47 79.75
CA ARG A 73 76.06 -51.48 80.81
C ARG A 73 74.71 -50.81 80.51
N SER A 74 73.81 -50.70 81.50
CA SER A 74 72.51 -50.02 81.33
C SER A 74 72.67 -48.54 80.93
N GLN A 75 72.00 -48.12 79.85
CA GLN A 75 71.99 -46.73 79.33
C GLN A 75 70.71 -45.94 79.69
N GLU A 76 70.03 -46.28 80.79
CA GLU A 76 68.85 -45.51 81.22
C GLU A 76 69.27 -44.16 81.84
N VAL A 77 68.74 -43.07 81.27
CA VAL A 77 68.92 -41.72 81.82
C VAL A 77 67.80 -41.43 82.81
N LEU A 78 68.16 -41.35 84.09
CA LEU A 78 67.22 -41.05 85.17
C LEU A 78 66.90 -39.55 85.19
N ILE A 79 65.63 -39.18 84.96
CA ILE A 79 65.15 -37.79 85.05
C ILE A 79 64.38 -37.61 86.38
N PRO A 80 64.61 -36.51 87.12
CA PRO A 80 63.85 -36.19 88.32
C PRO A 80 62.35 -36.06 88.03
N ARG A 81 61.51 -36.68 88.87
CA ARG A 81 60.04 -36.73 88.72
C ARG A 81 59.37 -35.36 88.60
N ASN A 82 59.97 -34.31 89.16
CA ASN A 82 59.44 -32.94 89.08
C ASN A 82 59.49 -32.36 87.66
N ILE A 83 60.57 -32.61 86.89
CA ILE A 83 60.72 -32.10 85.52
C ILE A 83 59.73 -32.78 84.58
N LEU A 84 59.48 -34.07 84.79
CA LEU A 84 58.47 -34.81 84.04
C LEU A 84 57.05 -34.26 84.28
N HIS A 85 56.73 -33.90 85.53
CA HIS A 85 55.44 -33.30 85.88
C HIS A 85 55.24 -31.95 85.19
N GLU A 86 56.25 -31.07 85.24
CA GLU A 86 56.20 -29.75 84.61
C GLU A 86 56.04 -29.85 83.08
N LYS A 87 56.71 -30.81 82.44
CA LYS A 87 56.57 -31.05 81.00
C LYS A 87 55.19 -31.62 80.63
N ASN A 88 54.62 -32.49 81.45
CA ASN A 88 53.24 -32.95 81.25
C ASN A 88 52.21 -31.82 81.44
N GLU A 89 52.42 -30.90 82.39
CA GLU A 89 51.58 -29.71 82.52
C GLU A 89 51.71 -28.77 81.30
N GLN A 90 52.91 -28.60 80.76
CA GLN A 90 53.09 -27.83 79.52
C GLN A 90 52.39 -28.48 78.33
N ILE A 91 52.47 -29.81 78.20
CA ILE A 91 51.78 -30.55 77.13
C ILE A 91 50.27 -30.40 77.26
N THR A 92 49.70 -30.60 78.46
CA THR A 92 48.25 -30.47 78.67
C THR A 92 47.76 -29.04 78.40
N ASN A 93 48.51 -28.01 78.81
CA ASN A 93 48.17 -26.62 78.50
C ASN A 93 48.22 -26.32 76.99
N LEU A 94 49.21 -26.86 76.28
CA LEU A 94 49.30 -26.73 74.82
C LEU A 94 48.19 -27.49 74.11
N GLU A 95 47.81 -28.68 74.59
CA GLU A 95 46.67 -29.45 74.07
C GLU A 95 45.34 -28.70 74.25
N ILE A 96 45.13 -28.05 75.41
CA ILE A 96 43.96 -27.21 75.65
C ILE A 96 43.95 -26.01 74.69
N ARG A 97 45.09 -25.33 74.52
CA ARG A 97 45.19 -24.20 73.61
C ARG A 97 44.97 -24.60 72.14
N LEU A 98 45.46 -25.77 71.76
CA LEU A 98 45.28 -26.30 70.40
C LEU A 98 43.82 -26.71 70.16
N ARG A 99 43.13 -27.28 71.16
CA ARG A 99 41.67 -27.50 71.09
C ARG A 99 40.90 -26.19 70.96
N GLN A 100 41.20 -25.19 71.78
CA GLN A 100 40.55 -23.88 71.71
C GLN A 100 40.73 -23.24 70.33
N GLN A 101 41.94 -23.29 69.77
CA GLN A 101 42.20 -22.75 68.44
C GLN A 101 41.47 -23.54 67.33
N ALA A 102 41.34 -24.87 67.47
CA ALA A 102 40.57 -25.69 66.54
C ALA A 102 39.07 -25.37 66.60
N GLU A 103 38.52 -25.15 67.80
CA GLU A 103 37.13 -24.72 68.02
C GLU A 103 36.88 -23.31 67.46
N GLU A 104 37.82 -22.38 67.65
CA GLU A 104 37.76 -21.03 67.06
C GLU A 104 37.76 -21.08 65.53
N PHE A 105 38.61 -21.91 64.92
CA PHE A 105 38.63 -22.09 63.47
C PHE A 105 37.36 -22.75 62.95
N GLN A 106 36.83 -23.76 63.63
CA GLN A 106 35.54 -24.35 63.26
C GLN A 106 34.40 -23.33 63.36
N TYR A 107 34.40 -22.51 64.40
CA TYR A 107 33.40 -21.46 64.56
C TYR A 107 33.50 -20.41 63.45
N GLN A 108 34.71 -19.96 63.11
CA GLN A 108 34.94 -19.05 61.97
C GLN A 108 34.48 -19.66 60.65
N LEU A 109 34.77 -20.94 60.41
CA LEU A 109 34.31 -21.64 59.22
C LEU A 109 32.77 -21.66 59.15
N SER A 110 32.11 -21.98 60.26
CA SER A 110 30.64 -21.99 60.34
C SER A 110 30.02 -20.62 60.12
N GLN A 111 30.65 -19.55 60.62
CA GLN A 111 30.19 -18.18 60.37
C GLN A 111 30.34 -17.80 58.90
N ASN A 112 31.47 -18.16 58.28
CA ASN A 112 31.69 -17.91 56.85
C ASN A 112 30.70 -18.68 55.99
N GLU A 113 30.42 -19.96 56.31
CA GLU A 113 29.40 -20.75 55.60
C GLU A 113 28.00 -20.14 55.70
N ILE A 114 27.62 -19.62 56.87
CA ILE A 114 26.35 -18.92 57.07
C ILE A 114 26.32 -17.62 56.26
N PHE A 115 27.42 -16.85 56.25
CA PHE A 115 27.51 -15.59 55.51
C PHE A 115 27.48 -15.80 54.00
N ASP A 116 28.26 -16.74 53.47
CA ASP A 116 28.27 -17.11 52.07
C ASP A 116 26.91 -17.68 51.64
N GLY A 117 26.27 -18.47 52.51
CA GLY A 117 24.91 -18.98 52.31
C GLY A 117 23.87 -17.84 52.22
N GLN A 118 23.99 -16.82 53.05
CA GLN A 118 23.12 -15.64 53.00
C GLN A 118 23.33 -14.82 51.73
N GLN A 119 24.59 -14.56 51.34
CA GLN A 119 24.87 -13.87 50.07
C GLN A 119 24.34 -14.65 48.87
N LEU A 120 24.53 -15.97 48.84
CA LEU A 120 24.03 -16.81 47.77
C LEU A 120 22.50 -16.78 47.69
N ALA A 121 21.82 -16.81 48.84
CA ALA A 121 20.36 -16.70 48.91
C ALA A 121 19.86 -15.33 48.45
N GLU A 122 20.56 -14.25 48.79
CA GLU A 122 20.20 -12.89 48.37
C GLU A 122 20.38 -12.70 46.86
N VAL A 123 21.49 -13.19 46.30
CA VAL A 123 21.76 -13.21 44.86
C VAL A 123 20.72 -14.06 44.14
N HIS A 124 20.40 -15.26 44.64
CA HIS A 124 19.35 -16.11 44.07
C HIS A 124 17.98 -15.42 44.13
N ARG A 125 17.65 -14.73 45.23
CA ARG A 125 16.40 -13.96 45.35
C ARG A 125 16.35 -12.83 44.33
N SER A 126 17.44 -12.10 44.15
CA SER A 126 17.58 -11.05 43.13
C SER A 126 17.36 -11.62 41.72
N TYR A 127 17.96 -12.75 41.38
CA TYR A 127 17.77 -13.38 40.08
C TYR A 127 16.34 -13.89 39.88
N CYS A 128 15.70 -14.46 40.90
CA CYS A 128 14.31 -14.87 40.83
C CYS A 128 13.37 -13.66 40.60
N GLN A 129 13.61 -12.54 41.28
CA GLN A 129 12.85 -11.30 41.07
C GLN A 129 13.03 -10.77 39.64
N ALA A 130 14.26 -10.72 39.13
CA ALA A 130 14.53 -10.32 37.75
C ALA A 130 13.85 -11.24 36.73
N LEU A 131 13.84 -12.56 36.97
CA LEU A 131 13.14 -13.54 36.14
C LEU A 131 11.62 -13.33 36.17
N GLU A 132 11.03 -13.05 37.33
CA GLU A 132 9.59 -12.76 37.44
C GLU A 132 9.21 -11.44 36.76
N GLU A 133 10.03 -10.40 36.89
CA GLU A 133 9.82 -9.13 36.17
C GLU A 133 9.91 -9.31 34.66
N LEU A 134 10.88 -10.09 34.17
CA LEU A 134 11.01 -10.40 32.74
C LEU A 134 9.82 -11.21 32.24
N LYS A 135 9.34 -12.21 33.00
CA LYS A 135 8.12 -12.96 32.67
C LYS A 135 6.90 -12.06 32.59
N LYS A 136 6.71 -11.15 33.57
CA LYS A 136 5.62 -10.17 33.53
C LYS A 136 5.69 -9.28 32.29
N LYS A 137 6.87 -8.72 32.00
CA LYS A 137 7.08 -7.91 30.79
C LYS A 137 6.79 -8.69 29.50
N ASN A 138 7.21 -9.96 29.44
CA ASN A 138 6.94 -10.80 28.28
C ASN A 138 5.43 -11.05 28.11
N ASN A 139 4.72 -11.40 29.19
CA ASN A 139 3.27 -11.58 29.15
C ASN A 139 2.53 -10.28 28.77
N GLU A 140 2.97 -9.12 29.26
CA GLU A 140 2.40 -7.82 28.89
C GLU A 140 2.63 -7.48 27.41
N ILE A 141 3.79 -7.85 26.86
CA ILE A 141 4.07 -7.69 25.43
C ILE A 141 3.18 -8.62 24.61
N GLU A 142 3.08 -9.90 24.99
CA GLU A 142 2.21 -10.87 24.31
C GLU A 142 0.74 -10.43 24.33
N GLN A 143 0.25 -9.91 25.46
CA GLN A 143 -1.11 -9.40 25.58
C GLN A 143 -1.32 -8.17 24.68
N ARG A 144 -0.41 -7.19 24.69
CA ARG A 144 -0.48 -6.02 23.80
C ARG A 144 -0.46 -6.44 22.33
N HIS A 145 0.40 -7.39 21.97
CA HIS A 145 0.50 -7.90 20.62
C HIS A 145 -0.79 -8.61 20.19
N ALA A 146 -1.44 -9.35 21.09
CA ALA A 146 -2.74 -9.97 20.83
C ALA A 146 -3.86 -8.92 20.67
N GLU A 147 -3.86 -7.86 21.49
CA GLU A 147 -4.80 -6.75 21.37
C GLU A 147 -4.63 -6.00 20.05
N GLU A 148 -3.40 -5.72 19.63
CA GLU A 148 -3.08 -5.11 18.34
C GLU A 148 -3.51 -6.01 17.17
N MET A 149 -3.25 -7.32 17.24
CA MET A 149 -3.71 -8.26 16.22
C MET A 149 -5.24 -8.32 16.14
N ASN A 150 -5.94 -8.27 17.27
CA ASN A 150 -7.40 -8.21 17.29
C ASN A 150 -7.93 -6.91 16.69
N GLN A 151 -7.29 -5.76 16.97
CA GLN A 151 -7.66 -4.48 16.36
C GLN A 151 -7.44 -4.48 14.85
N VAL A 152 -6.29 -4.99 14.37
CA VAL A 152 -6.01 -5.12 12.93
C VAL A 152 -7.03 -6.04 12.28
N THR A 153 -7.35 -7.18 12.91
CA THR A 153 -8.35 -8.13 12.39
C THR A 153 -9.74 -7.50 12.33
N PHE A 154 -10.11 -6.70 13.33
CA PHE A 154 -11.35 -5.95 13.35
C PHE A 154 -11.41 -4.90 12.23
N GLN A 155 -10.34 -4.11 12.04
CA GLN A 155 -10.24 -3.13 10.95
C GLN A 155 -10.32 -3.80 9.57
N ILE A 156 -9.67 -4.95 9.39
CA ILE A 156 -9.75 -5.72 8.13
C ILE A 156 -11.19 -6.17 7.87
N ASN A 157 -11.90 -6.66 8.90
CA ASN A 157 -13.29 -7.07 8.75
C ASN A 157 -14.23 -5.90 8.46
N ASP A 158 -14.05 -4.77 9.15
CA ASP A 158 -14.82 -3.54 8.90
C ASP A 158 -14.62 -3.04 7.47
N LEU A 159 -13.36 -2.99 6.98
CA LEU A 159 -13.05 -2.64 5.60
C LEU A 159 -13.67 -3.63 4.62
N ARG A 160 -13.64 -4.93 4.92
CA ARG A 160 -14.26 -5.96 4.07
C ARG A 160 -15.77 -5.78 3.99
N ASP A 161 -16.42 -5.48 5.09
CA ASP A 161 -17.87 -5.26 5.13
C ASP A 161 -18.25 -3.96 4.41
N GLU A 162 -17.43 -2.92 4.52
CA GLU A 162 -17.64 -1.68 3.77
C GLU A 162 -17.46 -1.89 2.26
N HIS A 163 -16.41 -2.61 1.84
CA HIS A 163 -16.24 -3.01 0.44
C HIS A 163 -17.40 -3.86 -0.07
N LYS A 164 -17.92 -4.77 0.76
CA LYS A 164 -19.09 -5.59 0.42
C LYS A 164 -20.34 -4.73 0.22
N LYS A 165 -20.57 -3.72 1.07
CA LYS A 165 -21.66 -2.75 0.88
C LYS A 165 -21.48 -1.94 -0.39
N GLN A 166 -20.27 -1.47 -0.69
CA GLN A 166 -19.98 -0.73 -1.92
C GLN A 166 -20.24 -1.59 -3.16
N LEU A 167 -19.82 -2.85 -3.15
CA LEU A 167 -20.10 -3.82 -4.21
C LEU A 167 -21.60 -4.06 -4.39
N ASN A 168 -22.33 -4.26 -3.30
CA ASN A 168 -23.78 -4.44 -3.34
C ASN A 168 -24.49 -3.18 -3.87
N ASN A 169 -24.14 -2.00 -3.37
CA ASN A 169 -24.70 -0.74 -3.85
C ASN A 169 -24.44 -0.54 -5.34
N LEU A 170 -23.25 -0.91 -5.81
CA LEU A 170 -22.91 -0.84 -7.23
C LEU A 170 -23.73 -1.83 -8.05
N ALA A 171 -23.88 -3.07 -7.57
CA ALA A 171 -24.73 -4.08 -8.18
C ALA A 171 -26.20 -3.61 -8.26
N ASP A 172 -26.71 -3.01 -7.18
CA ASP A 172 -28.05 -2.45 -7.11
C ASP A 172 -28.22 -1.31 -8.12
N GLN A 173 -27.27 -0.37 -8.21
CA GLN A 173 -27.27 0.69 -9.23
C GLN A 173 -27.26 0.15 -10.66
N TYR A 174 -26.48 -0.90 -10.95
CA TYR A 174 -26.50 -1.54 -12.26
C TYR A 174 -27.83 -2.24 -12.52
N SER A 175 -28.41 -2.90 -11.52
CA SER A 175 -29.72 -3.55 -11.64
C SER A 175 -30.83 -2.53 -11.88
N GLU A 176 -30.78 -1.38 -11.21
CA GLU A 176 -31.74 -0.28 -11.40
C GLU A 176 -31.61 0.34 -12.79
N ARG A 177 -30.38 0.58 -13.26
CA ARG A 177 -30.13 1.03 -14.64
C ARG A 177 -30.64 0.03 -15.67
N MET A 178 -30.41 -1.26 -15.46
CA MET A 178 -30.92 -2.33 -16.32
C MET A 178 -32.45 -2.32 -16.36
N LEU A 179 -33.10 -2.11 -15.21
CA LEU A 179 -34.56 -1.99 -15.12
C LEU A 179 -35.09 -0.77 -15.88
N ILE A 180 -34.44 0.39 -15.74
CA ILE A 180 -34.79 1.63 -16.45
C ILE A 180 -34.63 1.43 -17.96
N GLU A 181 -33.53 0.85 -18.42
CA GLU A 181 -33.33 0.55 -19.83
C GLU A 181 -34.37 -0.44 -20.34
N TYR A 182 -34.68 -1.49 -19.57
CA TYR A 182 -35.75 -2.43 -19.92
C TYR A 182 -37.11 -1.73 -20.03
N GLN A 183 -37.44 -0.82 -19.11
CA GLN A 183 -38.66 -0.01 -19.18
C GLN A 183 -38.67 0.90 -20.41
N LYS A 184 -37.55 1.55 -20.75
CA LYS A 184 -37.43 2.35 -21.99
C LYS A 184 -37.66 1.48 -23.22
N PHE A 185 -37.05 0.29 -23.29
CA PHE A 185 -37.26 -0.66 -24.37
C PHE A 185 -38.72 -1.12 -24.46
N SER A 186 -39.35 -1.42 -23.31
CA SER A 186 -40.77 -1.77 -23.27
C SER A 186 -41.65 -0.63 -23.78
N ASN A 187 -41.45 0.58 -23.28
CA ASN A 187 -42.21 1.76 -23.69
C ASN A 187 -42.02 2.07 -25.18
N LEU A 188 -40.79 1.94 -25.69
CA LEU A 188 -40.52 2.13 -27.12
C LEU A 188 -41.20 1.05 -27.96
N ARG A 189 -41.17 -0.21 -27.51
CA ARG A 189 -41.86 -1.32 -28.18
C ARG A 189 -43.37 -1.09 -28.20
N ASP A 190 -43.95 -0.66 -27.09
CA ASP A 190 -45.39 -0.42 -26.97
C ASP A 190 -45.81 0.80 -27.82
N SER A 191 -45.00 1.86 -27.85
CA SER A 191 -45.16 3.01 -28.76
C SER A 191 -45.06 2.58 -30.24
N MET A 192 -44.13 1.69 -30.57
CA MET A 192 -43.98 1.15 -31.93
C MET A 192 -45.19 0.31 -32.34
N LEU A 193 -45.73 -0.51 -31.43
CA LEU A 193 -46.95 -1.28 -31.66
C LEU A 193 -48.16 -0.36 -31.86
N ALA A 194 -48.34 0.65 -31.01
CA ALA A 194 -49.40 1.64 -31.16
C ALA A 194 -49.28 2.43 -32.46
N LEU A 195 -48.06 2.77 -32.88
CA LEU A 195 -47.81 3.45 -34.15
C LEU A 195 -48.13 2.54 -35.34
N ARG A 196 -47.76 1.25 -35.29
CA ARG A 196 -48.12 0.26 -36.31
C ARG A 196 -49.63 0.10 -36.42
N GLU A 197 -50.33 -0.05 -35.30
CA GLU A 197 -51.78 -0.16 -35.25
C GLU A 197 -52.47 1.09 -35.83
N ASN A 198 -51.97 2.28 -35.49
CA ASN A 198 -52.45 3.53 -36.08
C ASN A 198 -52.23 3.59 -37.60
N TYR A 199 -51.09 3.12 -38.11
CA TYR A 199 -50.85 3.05 -39.54
C TYR A 199 -51.72 2.02 -40.24
N GLU A 200 -51.90 0.83 -39.65
CA GLU A 200 -52.82 -0.18 -40.17
C GLU A 200 -54.25 0.35 -40.21
N ASN A 201 -54.69 1.07 -39.17
CA ASN A 201 -56.00 1.71 -39.14
C ASN A 201 -56.14 2.78 -40.21
N LYS A 202 -55.13 3.64 -40.41
CA LYS A 202 -55.12 4.62 -41.52
C LYS A 202 -55.13 3.96 -42.89
N LEU A 203 -54.42 2.84 -43.05
CA LEU A 203 -54.43 2.08 -44.30
C LEU A 203 -55.80 1.48 -44.55
N LYS A 204 -56.44 0.89 -43.53
CA LYS A 204 -57.80 0.35 -43.60
C LYS A 204 -58.83 1.43 -43.91
N THR A 205 -58.79 2.59 -43.25
CA THR A 205 -59.72 3.68 -43.55
C THR A 205 -59.49 4.27 -44.92
N SER A 206 -58.23 4.45 -45.34
CA SER A 206 -57.91 4.91 -46.71
C SER A 206 -58.35 3.90 -47.77
N ALA A 207 -58.17 2.61 -47.53
CA ALA A 207 -58.64 1.55 -48.43
C ALA A 207 -60.16 1.50 -48.47
N GLY A 208 -60.84 1.67 -47.33
CA GLY A 208 -62.30 1.78 -47.24
C GLY A 208 -62.83 3.00 -48.01
N ILE A 209 -62.27 4.20 -47.79
CA ILE A 209 -62.65 5.41 -48.54
C ILE A 209 -62.41 5.22 -50.03
N LEU A 210 -61.27 4.64 -50.43
CA LEU A 210 -61.00 4.37 -51.85
C LEU A 210 -62.04 3.41 -52.42
N GLN A 211 -62.35 2.32 -51.72
CA GLN A 211 -63.37 1.38 -52.11
C GLN A 211 -64.75 2.04 -52.24
N ASP A 212 -65.17 2.83 -51.24
CA ASP A 212 -66.44 3.57 -51.26
C ASP A 212 -66.49 4.56 -52.45
N THR A 213 -65.38 5.25 -52.77
CA THR A 213 -65.33 6.15 -53.93
C THR A 213 -65.37 5.41 -55.26
N VAL A 214 -64.73 4.24 -55.35
CA VAL A 214 -64.77 3.39 -56.55
C VAL A 214 -66.17 2.83 -56.74
N GLU A 215 -66.79 2.30 -55.69
CA GLU A 215 -68.18 1.82 -55.72
C GLU A 215 -69.15 2.97 -56.06
N GLY A 216 -68.96 4.15 -55.46
CA GLY A 216 -69.71 5.37 -55.78
C GLY A 216 -69.61 5.74 -57.26
N LEU A 217 -68.40 5.83 -57.81
CA LEU A 217 -68.18 6.12 -59.22
C LEU A 217 -68.77 5.04 -60.13
N GLU A 218 -68.62 3.76 -59.78
CA GLU A 218 -69.22 2.66 -60.54
C GLU A 218 -70.75 2.75 -60.56
N THR A 219 -71.38 3.07 -59.43
CA THR A 219 -72.83 3.25 -59.37
C THR A 219 -73.30 4.47 -60.15
N ASP A 220 -72.55 5.57 -60.11
CA ASP A 220 -72.83 6.77 -60.89
C ASP A 220 -72.69 6.52 -62.40
N TYR A 221 -71.64 5.82 -62.83
CA TYR A 221 -71.48 5.44 -64.24
C TYR A 221 -72.55 4.46 -64.70
N LYS A 222 -72.94 3.48 -63.87
CA LYS A 222 -74.07 2.57 -64.16
C LYS A 222 -75.37 3.36 -64.32
N ARG A 223 -75.65 4.31 -63.41
CA ARG A 223 -76.82 5.19 -63.49
C ARG A 223 -76.82 6.03 -64.76
N GLN A 224 -75.72 6.70 -65.08
CA GLN A 224 -75.62 7.50 -66.31
C GLN A 224 -75.79 6.64 -67.56
N LEU A 225 -75.26 5.41 -67.56
CA LEU A 225 -75.41 4.47 -68.66
C LEU A 225 -76.87 4.05 -68.83
N ASP A 226 -77.58 3.80 -67.73
CA ASP A 226 -78.99 3.39 -67.75
C ASP A 226 -79.92 4.56 -68.13
N GLU A 227 -79.66 5.78 -67.65
CA GLU A 227 -80.34 7.01 -68.10
C GLU A 227 -80.14 7.23 -69.61
N ARG A 228 -78.91 7.07 -70.12
CA ARG A 228 -78.61 7.14 -71.57
C ARG A 228 -79.37 6.06 -72.34
N LYS A 229 -79.41 4.82 -71.85
CA LYS A 229 -80.19 3.73 -72.48
C LYS A 229 -81.69 4.02 -72.47
N GLU A 230 -82.23 4.62 -71.41
CA GLU A 230 -83.63 5.04 -71.35
C GLU A 230 -83.93 6.18 -72.32
N LEU A 231 -83.06 7.17 -72.43
CA LEU A 231 -83.20 8.24 -73.42
C LEU A 231 -83.20 7.69 -74.85
N ILE A 232 -82.29 6.76 -75.17
CA ILE A 232 -82.26 6.11 -76.49
C ILE A 232 -83.55 5.30 -76.72
N ARG A 233 -84.06 4.57 -75.72
CA ARG A 233 -85.35 3.87 -75.81
C ARG A 233 -86.52 4.83 -76.03
N GLY A 234 -86.53 5.97 -75.34
CA GLY A 234 -87.51 7.04 -75.52
C GLY A 234 -87.50 7.60 -76.94
N LEU A 235 -86.33 7.99 -77.44
CA LEU A 235 -86.16 8.52 -78.80
C LEU A 235 -86.52 7.48 -79.87
N MET A 236 -86.18 6.20 -79.67
CA MET A 236 -86.61 5.13 -80.58
C MET A 236 -88.12 4.96 -80.59
N LYS A 237 -88.77 5.06 -79.43
CA LYS A 237 -90.23 5.01 -79.32
C LYS A 237 -90.87 6.23 -79.98
N GLU A 238 -90.37 7.43 -79.74
CA GLU A 238 -90.84 8.66 -80.41
C GLU A 238 -90.67 8.57 -81.94
N MET A 239 -89.55 8.03 -82.42
CA MET A 239 -89.35 7.79 -83.85
C MET A 239 -90.36 6.79 -84.41
N GLN A 240 -90.68 5.72 -83.67
CA GLN A 240 -91.69 4.73 -84.03
C GLN A 240 -93.10 5.36 -84.06
N ASP A 241 -93.45 6.15 -83.04
CA ASP A 241 -94.73 6.83 -82.91
C ASP A 241 -94.90 7.87 -84.03
N LYS A 242 -93.85 8.66 -84.33
CA LYS A 242 -93.84 9.59 -85.47
C LYS A 242 -93.97 8.88 -86.81
N LYS A 243 -93.39 7.70 -86.95
CA LYS A 243 -93.56 6.86 -88.14
C LYS A 243 -95.02 6.40 -88.28
N ILE A 244 -95.67 5.99 -87.19
CA ILE A 244 -97.09 5.60 -87.19
C ILE A 244 -97.98 6.82 -87.50
N GLU A 245 -97.75 7.97 -86.86
CA GLU A 245 -98.46 9.22 -87.15
C GLU A 245 -98.31 9.62 -88.62
N PHE A 246 -97.11 9.46 -89.19
CA PHE A 246 -96.86 9.72 -90.60
C PHE A 246 -97.63 8.75 -91.51
N PHE A 247 -97.69 7.46 -91.15
CA PHE A 247 -98.52 6.49 -91.88
C PHE A 247 -100.01 6.82 -91.81
N GLU A 248 -100.53 7.23 -90.65
CA GLU A 248 -101.92 7.67 -90.52
C GLU A 248 -102.19 8.99 -91.24
N TYR A 249 -101.22 9.90 -91.28
CA TYR A 249 -101.29 11.11 -92.09
C TYR A 249 -101.34 10.76 -93.58
N CYS A 250 -100.45 9.89 -94.08
CA CYS A 250 -100.47 9.40 -95.44
C CYS A 250 -101.81 8.72 -95.77
N ARG A 251 -102.34 7.86 -94.89
CA ARG A 251 -103.64 7.22 -95.10
C ARG A 251 -104.77 8.24 -95.15
N ARG A 252 -104.78 9.25 -94.28
CA ARG A 252 -105.78 10.33 -94.32
C ARG A 252 -105.69 11.15 -95.60
N VAL A 253 -104.48 11.43 -96.07
CA VAL A 253 -104.25 12.13 -97.34
C VAL A 253 -104.68 11.26 -98.53
N GLU A 254 -104.46 9.94 -98.49
CA GLU A 254 -104.96 9.01 -99.51
C GLU A 254 -106.49 8.95 -99.52
N GLU A 255 -107.14 8.80 -98.36
CA GLU A 255 -108.60 8.83 -98.24
C GLU A 255 -109.21 10.18 -98.68
N GLU A 256 -108.53 11.30 -98.40
CA GLU A 256 -108.94 12.63 -98.86
C GLU A 256 -108.70 12.81 -100.35
N ASN A 257 -107.58 12.32 -100.89
CA ASN A 257 -107.33 12.30 -102.33
C ASN A 257 -108.33 11.42 -103.08
N ASP A 258 -108.74 10.29 -102.52
CA ASP A 258 -109.76 9.43 -103.12
C ASP A 258 -111.14 10.09 -103.08
N ARG A 259 -111.50 10.77 -101.97
CA ARG A 259 -112.73 11.60 -101.90
C ARG A 259 -112.67 12.75 -102.91
N ASN A 260 -111.54 13.45 -102.97
CA ASN A 260 -111.32 14.54 -103.93
C ASN A 260 -111.34 14.02 -105.36
N MET A 261 -110.85 12.81 -105.64
CA MET A 261 -110.89 12.19 -106.96
C MET A 261 -112.32 11.87 -107.39
N VAL A 262 -113.15 11.32 -106.51
CA VAL A 262 -114.58 11.08 -106.77
C VAL A 262 -115.34 12.39 -106.93
N GLU A 263 -115.07 13.39 -106.08
CA GLU A 263 -115.67 14.72 -106.19
C GLU A 263 -115.24 15.42 -107.50
N MET A 264 -113.97 15.28 -107.88
CA MET A 264 -113.41 15.80 -109.12
C MET A 264 -114.00 15.09 -110.36
N GLN A 265 -114.23 13.77 -110.31
CA GLN A 265 -114.94 13.04 -111.37
C GLN A 265 -116.38 13.55 -111.55
N LEU A 266 -117.12 13.72 -110.44
CA LEU A 266 -118.48 14.26 -110.44
C LEU A 266 -118.51 15.73 -110.91
N GLN A 267 -117.49 16.52 -110.58
CA GLN A 267 -117.35 17.89 -111.07
C GLN A 267 -116.97 17.95 -112.55
N TYR A 268 -116.18 17.01 -113.08
CA TYR A 268 -115.78 17.01 -114.49
C TYR A 268 -116.83 16.44 -115.44
N GLU A 269 -117.70 15.52 -115.00
CA GLU A 269 -118.94 15.20 -115.75
C GLU A 269 -119.83 16.45 -115.88
N ASN A 270 -119.95 17.24 -114.82
CA ASN A 270 -120.70 18.51 -114.85
C ASN A 270 -119.99 19.62 -115.64
N LYS A 271 -118.65 19.68 -115.62
CA LYS A 271 -117.86 20.65 -116.41
C LYS A 271 -117.76 20.28 -117.89
N LEU A 272 -117.75 19.00 -118.28
CA LEU A 272 -117.80 18.58 -119.68
C LEU A 272 -119.08 19.04 -120.39
N ASN A 273 -120.20 19.08 -119.65
CA ASN A 273 -121.49 19.61 -120.11
C ASN A 273 -121.49 21.16 -120.23
N ASN A 274 -120.70 21.85 -119.41
CA ASN A 274 -120.58 23.32 -119.41
C ASN A 274 -119.47 23.87 -120.33
N GLU A 275 -118.41 23.10 -120.59
CA GLU A 275 -117.29 23.48 -121.46
C GLU A 275 -117.62 23.39 -122.96
N GLN A 276 -118.61 22.56 -123.35
CA GLN A 276 -119.22 22.65 -124.68
C GLN A 276 -119.85 24.03 -124.96
N ASN A 277 -120.31 24.73 -123.91
CA ASN A 277 -120.94 26.06 -124.01
C ASN A 277 -119.96 27.23 -123.79
N SER A 278 -118.75 26.98 -123.27
CA SER A 278 -117.82 28.04 -122.79
C SER A 278 -116.54 28.21 -123.64
N THR A 279 -116.21 27.21 -124.48
CA THR A 279 -115.04 27.21 -125.38
C THR A 279 -115.09 28.32 -126.45
N GLN A 280 -116.25 28.96 -126.66
CA GLN A 280 -116.41 30.08 -127.60
C GLN A 280 -115.90 31.44 -127.06
N LEU A 281 -115.69 31.61 -125.75
CA LEU A 281 -115.47 32.94 -125.14
C LEU A 281 -114.00 33.32 -124.90
N TRP A 282 -113.09 32.35 -124.71
CA TRP A 282 -111.73 32.61 -124.21
C TRP A 282 -110.64 32.86 -125.26
N ARG A 283 -111.00 33.08 -126.54
CA ARG A 283 -110.05 33.53 -127.58
C ARG A 283 -109.55 34.98 -127.43
N GLY A 284 -110.13 35.78 -126.52
CA GLY A 284 -109.95 37.24 -126.51
C GLY A 284 -108.92 37.86 -125.53
N LYS A 285 -108.37 37.16 -124.53
CA LYS A 285 -107.68 37.82 -123.39
C LYS A 285 -106.15 37.61 -123.28
N SER A 286 -105.44 37.29 -124.38
CA SER A 286 -103.99 36.96 -124.34
C SER A 286 -103.01 38.16 -124.39
N GLY A 287 -103.45 39.40 -124.64
CA GLY A 287 -102.54 40.51 -124.99
C GLY A 287 -101.96 41.36 -123.84
N VAL A 288 -102.40 41.18 -122.59
CA VAL A 288 -102.06 42.12 -121.49
C VAL A 288 -100.73 41.79 -120.77
N LEU A 289 -100.13 40.62 -121.02
CA LEU A 289 -99.00 40.10 -120.24
C LEU A 289 -97.61 40.65 -120.64
N GLU A 290 -97.47 41.20 -121.85
CA GLU A 290 -96.16 41.57 -122.46
C GLU A 290 -95.46 42.77 -121.77
N LYS A 291 -96.21 43.73 -121.20
CA LYS A 291 -95.63 45.01 -120.71
C LYS A 291 -94.95 44.95 -119.33
N ARG A 292 -95.12 43.87 -118.54
CA ARG A 292 -94.62 43.79 -117.15
C ARG A 292 -93.15 43.36 -117.04
N TYR A 293 -92.55 42.83 -118.10
CA TYR A 293 -91.21 42.21 -118.08
C TYR A 293 -90.06 43.23 -118.12
N GLN A 294 -90.24 44.37 -118.79
CA GLN A 294 -89.16 45.32 -119.07
C GLN A 294 -88.69 46.12 -117.84
N THR A 295 -89.55 46.34 -116.83
CA THR A 295 -89.19 47.10 -115.63
C THR A 295 -88.30 46.34 -114.65
N LEU A 296 -88.39 45.01 -114.59
CA LEU A 296 -87.63 44.20 -113.62
C LEU A 296 -86.13 44.08 -113.97
N SER A 297 -85.75 44.30 -115.23
CA SER A 297 -84.38 44.07 -115.70
C SER A 297 -83.40 45.17 -115.28
N HIS A 298 -83.86 46.40 -115.03
CA HIS A 298 -83.00 47.55 -114.72
C HIS A 298 -82.57 47.60 -113.24
N ASP A 299 -83.36 47.03 -112.33
CA ASP A 299 -83.04 47.01 -110.89
C ASP A 299 -81.96 45.97 -110.54
N ILE A 300 -81.73 44.98 -111.40
CA ILE A 300 -80.74 43.91 -111.20
C ILE A 300 -79.30 44.43 -111.38
N GLU A 301 -79.07 45.38 -112.29
CA GLU A 301 -77.73 45.87 -112.62
C GLU A 301 -77.11 46.69 -111.47
N LYS A 302 -77.92 47.49 -110.76
CA LYS A 302 -77.44 48.33 -109.63
C LYS A 302 -77.02 47.51 -108.41
N LEU A 303 -77.68 46.37 -108.16
CA LEU A 303 -77.35 45.50 -107.03
C LEU A 303 -76.04 44.73 -107.23
N LEU A 304 -75.57 44.56 -108.47
CA LEU A 304 -74.32 43.86 -108.76
C LEU A 304 -73.07 44.68 -108.44
N GLU A 305 -73.09 46.00 -108.69
CA GLU A 305 -71.97 46.89 -108.36
C GLU A 305 -71.74 47.03 -106.84
N GLU A 306 -72.82 47.07 -106.05
CA GLU A 306 -72.73 47.16 -104.59
C GLU A 306 -72.12 45.88 -103.96
N VAL A 307 -72.41 44.71 -104.55
CA VAL A 307 -71.85 43.42 -104.12
C VAL A 307 -70.33 43.35 -104.32
N ASP A 308 -69.78 43.95 -105.37
CA ASP A 308 -68.34 43.86 -105.66
C ASP A 308 -67.50 44.75 -104.73
N THR A 309 -68.00 45.92 -104.34
CA THR A 309 -67.33 46.77 -103.34
C THR A 309 -67.21 46.09 -101.96
N LEU A 310 -68.27 45.41 -101.52
CA LEU A 310 -68.28 44.66 -100.25
C LEU A 310 -67.31 43.46 -100.26
N LYS A 311 -67.13 42.79 -101.41
CA LYS A 311 -66.16 41.69 -101.55
C LYS A 311 -64.71 42.16 -101.37
N GLU A 312 -64.36 43.35 -101.86
CA GLU A 312 -63.01 43.90 -101.71
C GLU A 312 -62.69 44.25 -100.25
N GLU A 313 -63.64 44.83 -99.52
CA GLU A 313 -63.50 45.13 -98.09
C GLU A 313 -63.41 43.86 -97.24
N HIS A 314 -64.21 42.84 -97.58
CA HIS A 314 -64.16 41.53 -96.92
C HIS A 314 -62.77 40.88 -97.10
N ASN A 315 -62.21 40.91 -98.31
CA ASN A 315 -60.88 40.37 -98.60
C ASN A 315 -59.75 41.09 -97.84
N LYS A 316 -59.84 42.42 -97.66
CA LYS A 316 -58.87 43.19 -96.85
C LYS A 316 -58.96 42.80 -95.38
N SER A 317 -60.17 42.69 -94.83
CA SER A 317 -60.39 42.25 -93.44
C SER A 317 -59.89 40.82 -93.20
N GLN A 318 -60.14 39.90 -94.14
CA GLN A 318 -59.67 38.51 -94.06
C GLN A 318 -58.15 38.40 -94.03
N LYS A 319 -57.43 39.21 -94.82
CA LYS A 319 -55.95 39.26 -94.79
C LYS A 319 -55.40 39.80 -93.47
N ASN A 320 -56.08 40.76 -92.84
CA ASN A 320 -55.68 41.27 -91.53
C ASN A 320 -55.92 40.24 -90.42
N ILE A 321 -57.03 39.52 -90.48
CA ILE A 321 -57.33 38.41 -89.54
C ILE A 321 -56.24 37.34 -89.63
N THR A 322 -55.90 36.86 -90.83
CA THR A 322 -54.87 35.80 -90.96
C THR A 322 -53.49 36.23 -90.48
N ARG A 323 -53.12 37.51 -90.64
CA ARG A 323 -51.86 38.04 -90.09
C ARG A 323 -51.87 38.06 -88.56
N LEU A 324 -52.96 38.51 -87.95
CA LEU A 324 -53.10 38.56 -86.49
C LEU A 324 -53.16 37.15 -85.87
N THR A 325 -53.85 36.20 -86.52
CA THR A 325 -53.89 34.80 -86.07
C THR A 325 -52.49 34.18 -86.03
N ARG A 326 -51.67 34.39 -87.06
CA ARG A 326 -50.27 33.91 -87.08
C ARG A 326 -49.43 34.51 -85.95
N SER A 327 -49.58 35.80 -85.69
CA SER A 327 -48.88 36.45 -84.58
C SER A 327 -49.31 35.93 -83.21
N ILE A 328 -50.58 35.53 -83.06
CA ILE A 328 -51.08 34.89 -81.83
C ILE A 328 -50.46 33.50 -81.69
N ASP A 329 -50.41 32.70 -82.75
CA ASP A 329 -49.82 31.35 -82.72
C ASP A 329 -48.33 31.39 -82.35
N ASP A 330 -47.57 32.34 -82.90
CA ASP A 330 -46.15 32.53 -82.57
C ASP A 330 -45.96 32.93 -81.09
N LEU A 331 -46.80 33.82 -80.56
CA LEU A 331 -46.75 34.21 -79.15
C LEU A 331 -47.17 33.08 -78.20
N LEU A 332 -48.15 32.26 -78.58
CA LEU A 332 -48.56 31.09 -77.81
C LEU A 332 -47.44 30.05 -77.75
N LYS A 333 -46.70 29.88 -78.84
CA LYS A 333 -45.53 29.00 -78.89
C LYS A 333 -44.41 29.51 -77.97
N ASP A 334 -44.11 30.80 -77.99
CA ASP A 334 -43.13 31.42 -77.10
C ASP A 334 -43.50 31.28 -75.62
N ILE A 335 -44.79 31.39 -75.28
CA ILE A 335 -45.29 31.14 -73.92
C ILE A 335 -45.07 29.68 -73.54
N SER A 336 -45.45 28.73 -74.40
CA SER A 336 -45.25 27.30 -74.17
C SER A 336 -43.78 26.94 -73.94
N ASP A 337 -42.86 27.50 -74.74
CA ASP A 337 -41.43 27.23 -74.62
C ASP A 337 -40.85 27.82 -73.32
N ARG A 338 -41.33 29.00 -72.90
CA ARG A 338 -40.97 29.60 -71.60
C ARG A 338 -41.52 28.79 -70.43
N ASP A 339 -42.77 28.31 -70.50
CA ASP A 339 -43.38 27.46 -69.47
C ASP A 339 -42.63 26.14 -69.33
N TYR A 340 -42.16 25.55 -70.44
CA TYR A 340 -41.31 24.36 -70.41
C TYR A 340 -39.98 24.64 -69.70
N ALA A 341 -39.31 25.75 -70.02
CA ALA A 341 -38.06 26.14 -69.38
C ALA A 341 -38.23 26.45 -67.88
N ILE A 342 -39.32 27.11 -67.50
CA ILE A 342 -39.68 27.39 -66.11
C ILE A 342 -39.89 26.08 -65.35
N ASN A 343 -40.72 25.17 -65.89
CA ASN A 343 -40.97 23.87 -65.26
C ASN A 343 -39.70 23.03 -65.10
N ALA A 344 -38.79 23.06 -66.08
CA ALA A 344 -37.51 22.37 -65.98
C ALA A 344 -36.63 22.95 -64.85
N LYS A 345 -36.59 24.28 -64.70
CA LYS A 345 -35.88 24.95 -63.60
C LYS A 345 -36.55 24.68 -62.25
N GLU A 346 -37.88 24.69 -62.18
CA GLU A 346 -38.64 24.41 -60.97
C GLU A 346 -38.37 22.99 -60.45
N LYS A 347 -38.39 21.99 -61.35
CA LYS A 347 -38.00 20.61 -61.02
C LYS A 347 -36.57 20.54 -60.50
N ARG A 348 -35.63 21.24 -61.13
CA ARG A 348 -34.23 21.27 -60.69
C ARG A 348 -34.08 21.92 -59.31
N ILE A 349 -34.84 22.96 -59.01
CA ILE A 349 -34.87 23.61 -57.70
C ILE A 349 -35.42 22.64 -56.65
N GLN A 350 -36.50 21.92 -56.95
CA GLN A 350 -37.07 20.91 -56.04
C GLN A 350 -36.08 19.78 -55.74
N GLU A 351 -35.38 19.25 -56.76
CA GLU A 351 -34.32 18.26 -56.56
C GLU A 351 -33.20 18.78 -55.66
N LEU A 352 -32.74 20.01 -55.90
CA LEU A 352 -31.68 20.63 -55.10
C LEU A 352 -32.14 20.90 -53.66
N LEU A 353 -33.39 21.34 -53.46
CA LEU A 353 -33.98 21.51 -52.13
C LEU A 353 -34.06 20.19 -51.38
N HIS A 354 -34.48 19.12 -52.05
CA HIS A 354 -34.56 17.80 -51.42
C HIS A 354 -33.16 17.28 -51.04
N LYS A 355 -32.19 17.44 -51.94
CA LYS A 355 -30.78 17.07 -51.69
C LYS A 355 -30.16 17.91 -50.58
N ASN A 356 -30.52 19.19 -50.48
CA ASN A 356 -30.08 20.07 -49.39
C ASN A 356 -30.68 19.64 -48.04
N GLN A 357 -31.97 19.27 -48.00
CA GLN A 357 -32.59 18.69 -46.81
C GLN A 357 -31.95 17.36 -46.39
N GLU A 358 -31.56 16.52 -47.34
CA GLU A 358 -30.80 15.29 -47.04
C GLU A 358 -29.43 15.62 -46.45
N LEU A 359 -28.69 16.56 -47.03
CA LEU A 359 -27.41 17.03 -46.51
C LEU A 359 -27.55 17.63 -45.10
N ASP A 360 -28.63 18.36 -44.81
CA ASP A 360 -28.91 18.87 -43.46
C ASP A 360 -29.19 17.73 -42.47
N LYS A 361 -29.89 16.67 -42.88
CA LYS A 361 -30.07 15.46 -42.06
C LYS A 361 -28.74 14.77 -41.80
N TYR A 362 -27.90 14.60 -42.83
CA TYR A 362 -26.55 14.04 -42.66
C TYR A 362 -25.70 14.90 -41.73
N LYS A 363 -25.75 16.22 -41.87
CA LYS A 363 -25.07 17.17 -40.99
C LYS A 363 -25.55 17.03 -39.55
N GLN A 364 -26.86 16.92 -39.30
CA GLN A 364 -27.39 16.70 -37.96
C GLN A 364 -26.92 15.37 -37.36
N VAL A 365 -26.96 14.29 -38.13
CA VAL A 365 -26.47 12.96 -37.69
C VAL A 365 -24.96 13.02 -37.40
N LEU A 366 -24.17 13.64 -38.27
CA LEU A 366 -22.73 13.81 -38.07
C LEU A 366 -22.43 14.71 -36.87
N SER A 367 -23.15 15.81 -36.69
CA SER A 367 -23.00 16.70 -35.53
C SER A 367 -23.35 15.98 -34.23
N HIS A 368 -24.43 15.19 -34.21
CA HIS A 368 -24.77 14.34 -33.07
C HIS A 368 -23.67 13.30 -32.82
N LYS A 369 -23.13 12.69 -33.87
CA LYS A 369 -22.05 11.70 -33.73
C LYS A 369 -20.76 12.33 -33.21
N ILE A 370 -20.43 13.53 -33.66
CA ILE A 370 -19.29 14.32 -33.15
C ILE A 370 -19.50 14.66 -31.67
N ALA A 371 -20.70 15.09 -31.28
CA ALA A 371 -21.02 15.39 -29.89
C ALA A 371 -20.92 14.14 -28.99
N GLU A 372 -21.44 13.01 -29.46
CA GLU A 372 -21.35 11.72 -28.76
C GLU A 372 -19.89 11.25 -28.61
N LEU A 373 -19.09 11.34 -29.68
CA LEU A 373 -17.67 10.99 -29.64
C LEU A 373 -16.89 11.94 -28.72
N LYS A 374 -17.17 13.24 -28.74
CA LYS A 374 -16.57 14.20 -27.79
C LYS A 374 -16.94 13.87 -26.34
N ALA A 375 -18.19 13.54 -26.06
CA ALA A 375 -18.65 13.13 -24.73
C ALA A 375 -18.01 11.82 -24.25
N GLN A 376 -17.53 10.96 -25.15
CA GLN A 376 -16.74 9.77 -24.80
C GLN A 376 -15.25 10.05 -24.63
N ILE A 377 -14.69 11.01 -25.38
CA ILE A 377 -13.28 11.40 -25.32
C ILE A 377 -12.98 12.20 -24.04
N GLU A 378 -13.84 13.15 -23.69
CA GLU A 378 -13.64 14.05 -22.54
C GLU A 378 -13.41 13.33 -21.19
N PRO A 379 -14.21 12.32 -20.78
CA PRO A 379 -13.94 11.55 -19.57
C PRO A 379 -12.66 10.69 -19.67
N ARG A 380 -12.31 10.23 -20.88
CA ARG A 380 -11.04 9.51 -21.09
C ARG A 380 -9.84 10.45 -20.99
N GLU A 381 -9.93 11.67 -21.51
CA GLU A 381 -8.90 12.70 -21.36
C GLU A 381 -8.75 13.11 -19.89
N PHE A 382 -9.86 13.26 -19.16
CA PHE A 382 -9.81 13.52 -17.73
C PHE A 382 -9.09 12.40 -16.97
N GLN A 383 -9.45 11.14 -17.22
CA GLN A 383 -8.76 9.98 -16.62
C GLN A 383 -7.29 9.89 -17.01
N ILE A 384 -6.93 10.22 -18.26
CA ILE A 384 -5.53 10.24 -18.70
C ILE A 384 -4.76 11.33 -17.95
N ASN A 385 -5.34 12.53 -17.79
CA ASN A 385 -4.71 13.60 -17.05
C ASN A 385 -4.54 13.27 -15.56
N ASP A 386 -5.56 12.66 -14.96
CA ASP A 386 -5.52 12.24 -13.56
C ASP A 386 -4.45 11.16 -13.34
N LYS A 387 -4.39 10.17 -14.24
CA LYS A 387 -3.31 9.17 -14.25
C LYS A 387 -1.94 9.78 -14.48
N ARG A 388 -1.79 10.76 -15.36
CA ARG A 388 -0.53 11.50 -15.56
C ARG A 388 -0.11 12.23 -14.30
N LYS A 389 -1.05 12.85 -13.59
CA LYS A 389 -0.79 13.54 -12.32
C LYS A 389 -0.33 12.55 -11.24
N HIS A 390 -0.99 11.40 -11.13
CA HIS A 390 -0.54 10.34 -10.22
C HIS A 390 0.83 9.77 -10.57
N ILE A 391 1.13 9.59 -11.86
CA ILE A 391 2.48 9.18 -12.30
C ILE A 391 3.51 10.23 -11.84
N LEU A 392 3.24 11.52 -12.04
CA LEU A 392 4.13 12.59 -11.63
C LEU A 392 4.33 12.64 -10.10
N GLU A 393 3.26 12.44 -9.32
CA GLU A 393 3.32 12.34 -7.86
C GLU A 393 4.19 11.16 -7.41
N MET A 394 4.00 9.99 -8.02
CA MET A 394 4.83 8.81 -7.76
C MET A 394 6.29 9.01 -8.19
N GLU A 395 6.56 9.67 -9.32
CA GLU A 395 7.91 9.98 -9.77
C GLU A 395 8.63 10.89 -8.75
N ASN A 396 7.94 11.90 -8.23
CA ASN A 396 8.48 12.77 -7.18
C ASN A 396 8.74 12.00 -5.87
N GLU A 397 7.84 11.11 -5.46
CA GLU A 397 8.05 10.24 -4.30
C GLU A 397 9.26 9.31 -4.51
N LEU A 398 9.41 8.76 -5.71
CA LEU A 398 10.51 7.87 -6.07
C LEU A 398 11.84 8.62 -6.11
N GLU A 399 11.88 9.84 -6.62
CA GLU A 399 13.05 10.73 -6.50
C GLU A 399 13.39 11.03 -5.05
N GLY A 400 12.40 11.34 -4.20
CA GLY A 400 12.61 11.57 -2.77
C GLY A 400 13.17 10.35 -2.04
N LEU A 401 12.64 9.16 -2.34
CA LEU A 401 13.17 7.89 -1.81
C LEU A 401 14.58 7.63 -2.30
N ASN A 402 14.88 7.91 -3.57
CA ASN A 402 16.22 7.73 -4.12
C ASN A 402 17.23 8.68 -3.46
N GLN A 403 16.87 9.94 -3.24
CA GLN A 403 17.70 10.89 -2.49
C GLN A 403 17.96 10.42 -1.05
N ASN A 404 16.93 9.94 -0.35
CA ASN A 404 17.08 9.35 0.97
C ASN A 404 18.00 8.12 0.96
N ASN A 405 17.89 7.27 -0.07
CA ASN A 405 18.71 6.08 -0.20
C ASN A 405 20.19 6.44 -0.42
N ILE A 406 20.48 7.41 -1.28
CA ILE A 406 21.84 7.96 -1.47
C ILE A 406 22.38 8.51 -0.14
N GLN A 407 21.55 9.23 0.63
CA GLN A 407 21.95 9.80 1.90
C GLN A 407 22.25 8.72 2.96
N LEU A 408 21.42 7.67 3.03
CA LEU A 408 21.63 6.51 3.88
C LEU A 408 22.88 5.73 3.48
N GLU A 409 23.13 5.53 2.18
CA GLU A 409 24.36 4.90 1.70
C GLU A 409 25.61 5.69 2.11
N LEU A 410 25.55 7.02 2.04
CA LEU A 410 26.64 7.89 2.46
C LEU A 410 26.88 7.76 3.97
N GLN A 411 25.83 7.78 4.79
CA GLN A 411 25.92 7.57 6.23
C GLN A 411 26.49 6.18 6.58
N LEU A 412 26.05 5.15 5.87
CA LEU A 412 26.52 3.78 6.06
C LEU A 412 28.01 3.67 5.71
N LYS A 413 28.45 4.36 4.66
CA LYS A 413 29.86 4.45 4.28
C LYS A 413 30.68 5.17 5.36
N GLU A 414 30.22 6.32 5.86
CA GLU A 414 30.89 7.05 6.95
C GLU A 414 31.00 6.20 8.23
N LEU A 415 29.95 5.46 8.58
CA LEU A 415 29.94 4.54 9.72
C LEU A 415 30.93 3.39 9.52
N LYS A 416 30.99 2.82 8.31
CA LYS A 416 31.99 1.80 7.96
C LYS A 416 33.41 2.33 8.06
N ASP A 417 33.68 3.52 7.53
CA ASP A 417 35.00 4.13 7.58
C ASP A 417 35.42 4.42 9.03
N LYS A 418 34.51 4.94 9.87
CA LYS A 418 34.73 5.10 11.32
C LYS A 418 35.00 3.76 12.01
N TYR A 419 34.24 2.73 11.69
CA TYR A 419 34.45 1.39 12.25
C TYR A 419 35.84 0.85 11.89
N LEU A 420 36.24 0.96 10.62
CA LEU A 420 37.57 0.54 10.17
C LEU A 420 38.68 1.33 10.86
N SER A 421 38.54 2.65 10.99
CA SER A 421 39.47 3.50 11.74
C SER A 421 39.59 3.07 13.20
N ASN A 422 38.47 2.86 13.89
CA ASN A 422 38.45 2.42 15.28
C ASN A 422 39.07 1.02 15.46
N VAL A 423 38.87 0.12 14.50
CA VAL A 423 39.50 -1.21 14.52
C VAL A 423 41.03 -1.07 14.42
N GLU A 424 41.52 -0.17 13.56
CA GLU A 424 42.95 0.08 13.41
C GLU A 424 43.55 0.73 14.66
N GLU A 425 42.89 1.74 15.24
CA GLU A 425 43.25 2.34 16.53
C GLU A 425 43.27 1.30 17.67
N LEU A 426 42.26 0.42 17.72
CA LEU A 426 42.21 -0.64 18.73
C LEU A 426 43.38 -1.63 18.58
N LYS A 427 43.79 -1.95 17.34
CA LYS A 427 44.99 -2.78 17.12
C LYS A 427 46.23 -2.08 17.66
N VAL A 428 46.41 -0.80 17.34
CA VAL A 428 47.54 0.00 17.83
C VAL A 428 47.54 0.03 19.36
N GLU A 429 46.40 0.29 20.00
CA GLU A 429 46.32 0.36 21.47
C GLU A 429 46.50 -1.01 22.12
N ARG A 430 46.04 -2.10 21.49
CA ARG A 430 46.34 -3.47 21.93
C ARG A 430 47.82 -3.80 21.83
N HIS A 431 48.51 -3.33 20.80
CA HIS A 431 49.96 -3.47 20.68
C HIS A 431 50.67 -2.65 21.76
N ARG A 432 50.26 -1.39 21.98
CA ARG A 432 50.79 -0.52 23.04
C ARG A 432 50.59 -1.11 24.44
N SER A 433 49.40 -1.65 24.72
CA SER A 433 49.08 -2.35 25.97
C SER A 433 49.91 -3.62 26.19
N ARG A 434 50.20 -4.38 25.13
CA ARG A 434 51.09 -5.55 25.21
C ARG A 434 52.52 -5.13 25.49
N ALA A 435 53.06 -4.18 24.72
CA ALA A 435 54.40 -3.65 24.92
C ALA A 435 54.58 -3.06 26.33
N GLY A 436 53.58 -2.31 26.82
CA GLY A 436 53.58 -1.78 28.20
C GLY A 436 53.56 -2.87 29.26
N ARG A 437 52.77 -3.94 29.08
CA ARG A 437 52.78 -5.11 29.99
C ARG A 437 54.11 -5.84 29.98
N GLU A 438 54.71 -6.05 28.81
CA GLU A 438 56.04 -6.66 28.68
C GLU A 438 57.10 -5.82 29.38
N CYS A 439 57.06 -4.49 29.22
CA CYS A 439 57.95 -3.56 29.92
C CYS A 439 57.81 -3.65 31.45
N ILE A 440 56.58 -3.60 31.98
CA ILE A 440 56.32 -3.77 33.42
C ILE A 440 56.82 -5.13 33.91
N THR A 441 56.57 -6.20 33.16
CA THR A 441 57.03 -7.55 33.52
C THR A 441 58.55 -7.64 33.53
N SER A 442 59.23 -6.99 32.57
CA SER A 442 60.69 -6.87 32.54
C SER A 442 61.22 -6.10 33.76
N ILE A 443 60.61 -4.97 34.10
CA ILE A 443 60.98 -4.17 35.29
C ILE A 443 60.79 -5.01 36.56
N CYS A 444 59.65 -5.70 36.73
CA CYS A 444 59.41 -6.54 37.89
C CYS A 444 60.43 -7.69 38.00
N SER A 445 60.78 -8.33 36.88
CA SER A 445 61.80 -9.37 36.83
C SER A 445 63.19 -8.83 37.22
N GLU A 446 63.57 -7.67 36.68
CA GLU A 446 64.84 -7.03 37.01
C GLU A 446 64.88 -6.55 38.48
N ILE A 447 63.78 -6.03 39.02
CA ILE A 447 63.66 -5.69 40.45
C ILE A 447 63.82 -6.95 41.30
N TYR A 448 63.22 -8.08 40.92
CA TYR A 448 63.40 -9.36 41.62
C TYR A 448 64.87 -9.79 41.64
N HIS A 449 65.57 -9.65 40.51
CA HIS A 449 67.01 -9.93 40.44
C HIS A 449 67.86 -8.93 41.23
N VAL A 450 67.48 -7.65 41.29
CA VAL A 450 68.15 -6.63 42.11
C VAL A 450 67.96 -6.91 43.60
N ALA A 451 66.76 -7.36 44.01
CA ALA A 451 66.43 -7.72 45.39
C ALA A 451 67.31 -8.87 45.93
N ALA A 452 67.83 -9.75 45.07
CA ALA A 452 68.77 -10.80 45.48
C ALA A 452 70.13 -10.25 45.97
N PHE A 453 70.45 -8.97 45.75
CA PHE A 453 71.69 -8.32 46.19
C PHE A 453 71.50 -7.42 47.42
N VAL A 454 70.39 -7.52 48.14
CA VAL A 454 70.07 -6.67 49.32
C VAL A 454 71.15 -6.75 50.41
N ASP A 455 71.77 -7.92 50.60
CA ASP A 455 72.85 -8.11 51.60
C ASP A 455 74.22 -7.56 51.16
N GLN A 456 74.34 -7.06 49.92
CA GLN A 456 75.60 -6.56 49.32
C GLN A 456 75.48 -5.09 48.85
N PRO A 457 75.67 -4.10 49.74
CA PRO A 457 75.31 -2.70 49.49
C PRO A 457 76.03 -2.04 48.30
N LYS A 458 77.32 -2.35 48.09
CA LYS A 458 78.08 -1.82 46.94
C LYS A 458 77.58 -2.38 45.60
N ARG A 459 77.14 -3.63 45.58
CA ARG A 459 76.68 -4.33 44.37
C ARG A 459 75.24 -3.97 44.02
N LEU A 460 74.41 -3.78 45.04
CA LEU A 460 73.06 -3.24 44.92
C LEU A 460 73.07 -1.84 44.26
N GLN A 461 73.97 -0.95 44.69
CA GLN A 461 74.05 0.41 44.14
C GLN A 461 74.37 0.42 42.63
N VAL A 462 75.21 -0.50 42.16
CA VAL A 462 75.52 -0.66 40.72
C VAL A 462 74.29 -1.21 39.98
N LYS A 463 73.64 -2.24 40.52
CA LYS A 463 72.47 -2.87 39.88
C LYS A 463 71.24 -1.97 39.81
N VAL A 464 71.01 -1.13 40.83
CA VAL A 464 69.96 -0.11 40.82
C VAL A 464 70.26 0.99 39.79
N LYS A 465 71.53 1.39 39.62
CA LYS A 465 71.92 2.34 38.57
C LYS A 465 71.71 1.75 37.17
N GLU A 466 72.03 0.48 36.96
CA GLU A 466 71.77 -0.23 35.69
C GLU A 466 70.25 -0.31 35.39
N LEU A 467 69.43 -0.66 36.39
CA LEU A 467 67.96 -0.69 36.27
C LEU A 467 67.40 0.69 35.88
N PHE A 468 67.84 1.75 36.57
CA PHE A 468 67.42 3.12 36.28
C PHE A 468 67.87 3.55 34.88
N GLN A 469 69.10 3.24 34.48
CA GLN A 469 69.55 3.59 33.13
C GLN A 469 68.77 2.85 32.04
N ARG A 470 68.39 1.59 32.25
CA ARG A 470 67.71 0.79 31.23
C ARG A 470 66.24 1.18 31.03
N HIS A 471 65.53 1.56 32.09
CA HIS A 471 64.08 1.84 32.05
C HIS A 471 63.72 3.32 32.20
N ALA A 472 64.63 4.18 32.66
CA ALA A 472 64.39 5.62 32.84
C ALA A 472 65.20 6.52 31.89
N SER A 473 66.11 5.97 31.06
CA SER A 473 66.83 6.75 30.03
C SER A 473 66.08 6.85 28.71
N ASP A 474 64.83 6.39 28.65
CA ASP A 474 64.05 6.47 27.42
C ASP A 474 63.70 7.94 27.11
N ASP A 475 64.12 8.41 25.93
CA ASP A 475 63.84 9.77 25.46
C ASP A 475 62.33 10.00 25.33
N GLU A 476 61.55 8.94 25.18
CA GLU A 476 60.09 8.96 25.15
C GLU A 476 59.47 9.31 26.52
N LEU A 477 60.06 8.84 27.63
CA LEU A 477 59.62 9.17 29.00
C LEU A 477 59.86 10.65 29.32
N LYS A 478 61.00 11.19 28.89
CA LYS A 478 61.31 12.63 29.00
C LYS A 478 60.34 13.47 28.18
N ARG A 479 60.05 13.06 26.93
CA ARG A 479 59.05 13.72 26.09
C ARG A 479 57.65 13.66 26.69
N HIS A 480 57.23 12.53 27.26
CA HIS A 480 55.92 12.39 27.90
C HIS A 480 55.76 13.32 29.10
N ILE A 481 56.79 13.43 29.95
CA ILE A 481 56.78 14.34 31.11
C ILE A 481 56.72 15.81 30.67
N SER A 482 57.42 16.17 29.59
CA SER A 482 57.38 17.52 28.99
C SER A 482 56.04 17.82 28.29
N LEU A 483 55.49 16.87 27.54
CA LEU A 483 54.17 16.98 26.88
C LEU A 483 53.04 17.16 27.90
N ASP A 484 53.08 16.45 29.02
CA ASP A 484 52.09 16.61 30.10
C ASP A 484 52.15 17.99 30.77
N ALA A 485 53.32 18.64 30.77
CA ALA A 485 53.46 20.02 31.23
C ALA A 485 52.88 21.02 30.20
N GLU A 486 53.21 20.85 28.92
CA GLU A 486 52.70 21.71 27.84
C GLU A 486 51.17 21.59 27.68
N VAL A 487 50.62 20.38 27.78
CA VAL A 487 49.17 20.12 27.72
C VAL A 487 48.45 20.78 28.91
N ARG A 488 49.01 20.70 30.13
CA ARG A 488 48.44 21.40 31.30
C ARG A 488 48.45 22.92 31.12
N ASP A 489 49.52 23.48 30.58
CA ASP A 489 49.63 24.93 30.31
C ASP A 489 48.68 25.39 29.19
N GLU A 490 48.45 24.55 28.17
CA GLU A 490 47.47 24.78 27.11
C GLU A 490 46.03 24.77 27.66
N PHE A 491 45.69 23.79 28.51
CA PHE A 491 44.39 23.70 29.18
C PHE A 491 44.14 24.91 30.09
N GLN A 492 45.13 25.37 30.83
CA GLN A 492 45.02 26.58 31.65
C GLN A 492 44.81 27.85 30.80
N ARG A 493 45.48 27.95 29.64
CA ARG A 493 45.27 29.05 28.69
C ARG A 493 43.87 29.05 28.09
N GLN A 494 43.39 27.89 27.61
CA GLN A 494 42.05 27.76 27.06
C GLN A 494 40.97 28.07 28.10
N ARG A 495 41.13 27.57 29.33
CA ARG A 495 40.22 27.87 30.44
C ARG A 495 40.20 29.36 30.78
N ALA A 496 41.35 30.02 30.83
CA ALA A 496 41.43 31.47 31.04
C ALA A 496 40.82 32.30 29.89
N GLN A 497 40.83 31.78 28.65
CA GLN A 497 40.18 32.40 27.50
C GLN A 497 38.66 32.23 27.57
N ILE A 498 38.18 31.03 27.89
CA ILE A 498 36.75 30.74 28.06
C ILE A 498 36.17 31.54 29.24
N GLU A 499 36.89 31.64 30.36
CA GLU A 499 36.47 32.47 31.50
C GLU A 499 36.41 33.96 31.13
N ARG A 500 37.32 34.45 30.27
CA ARG A 500 37.25 35.81 29.70
C ARG A 500 36.04 36.01 28.79
N ILE A 501 35.78 35.06 27.89
CA ILE A 501 34.64 35.10 26.97
C ILE A 501 33.32 35.03 27.74
N LEU A 502 33.21 34.16 28.74
CA LEU A 502 32.04 34.06 29.60
C LEU A 502 31.80 35.34 30.40
N LYS A 503 32.84 36.01 30.89
CA LYS A 503 32.72 37.34 31.52
C LYS A 503 32.14 38.37 30.53
N ILE A 504 32.66 38.40 29.29
CA ILE A 504 32.17 39.29 28.23
C ILE A 504 30.69 39.02 27.89
N HIS A 505 30.28 37.75 27.84
CA HIS A 505 28.89 37.38 27.59
C HIS A 505 27.96 37.65 28.78
N LYS A 506 28.47 37.55 30.01
CA LYS A 506 27.69 37.82 31.23
C LYS A 506 27.39 39.32 31.41
N ASP A 507 28.30 40.18 30.96
CA ASP A 507 28.13 41.65 31.01
C ASP A 507 27.48 42.23 29.74
N ARG A 508 27.15 41.39 28.74
CA ARG A 508 26.49 41.82 27.50
C ARG A 508 24.98 41.95 27.71
N LYS A 509 24.46 43.19 27.75
CA LYS A 509 23.02 43.43 27.63
C LYS A 509 22.56 43.07 26.20
N PRO A 510 21.42 42.37 26.01
CA PRO A 510 20.96 41.95 24.69
C PRO A 510 20.66 43.18 23.82
N THR A 511 21.09 43.12 22.56
CA THR A 511 20.82 44.15 21.55
C THR A 511 19.31 44.23 21.26
N GLN A 512 18.84 45.41 20.85
CA GLN A 512 17.42 45.68 20.63
C GLN A 512 16.77 44.74 19.59
N ASP A 513 17.56 44.20 18.66
CA ASP A 513 17.11 43.21 17.67
C ASP A 513 16.91 41.80 18.24
N GLU A 514 17.69 41.40 19.24
CA GLU A 514 17.49 40.12 19.94
C GLU A 514 16.21 40.17 20.76
N LYS A 515 15.95 41.28 21.48
CA LYS A 515 14.68 41.50 22.17
C LYS A 515 13.48 41.44 21.22
N LYS A 516 13.57 42.06 20.04
CA LYS A 516 12.52 41.98 19.01
C LYS A 516 12.32 40.56 18.48
N LYS A 517 13.39 39.76 18.32
CA LYS A 517 13.28 38.34 17.95
C LYS A 517 12.61 37.52 19.05
N TYR A 518 12.98 37.71 20.31
CA TYR A 518 12.32 37.04 21.42
C TYR A 518 10.86 37.45 21.55
N GLU A 519 10.51 38.73 21.36
CA GLU A 519 9.11 39.19 21.33
C GLU A 519 8.32 38.61 20.15
N LYS A 520 8.93 38.46 18.96
CA LYS A 520 8.30 37.80 17.82
C LYS A 520 8.03 36.32 18.10
N LEU A 521 9.03 35.59 18.58
CA LEU A 521 8.89 34.18 18.96
C LEU A 521 7.87 33.99 20.08
N PHE A 522 7.78 34.94 21.01
CA PHE A 522 6.78 34.90 22.08
C PHE A 522 5.37 35.14 21.54
N LYS A 523 5.19 36.09 20.61
CA LYS A 523 3.89 36.31 19.94
C LYS A 523 3.47 35.12 19.09
N GLU A 524 4.41 34.51 18.36
CA GLU A 524 4.16 33.28 17.61
C GLU A 524 3.78 32.12 18.53
N ASN A 525 4.47 31.94 19.66
CA ASN A 525 4.09 30.94 20.65
C ASN A 525 2.70 31.18 21.26
N VAL A 526 2.30 32.43 21.50
CA VAL A 526 0.94 32.74 21.98
C VAL A 526 -0.12 32.38 20.93
N ILE A 527 0.14 32.65 19.65
CA ILE A 527 -0.76 32.27 18.55
C ILE A 527 -0.85 30.74 18.43
N LEU A 528 0.29 30.04 18.45
CA LEU A 528 0.34 28.58 18.41
C LEU A 528 -0.37 27.94 19.61
N LEU A 529 -0.24 28.51 20.81
CA LEU A 529 -0.99 28.04 21.98
C LEU A 529 -2.50 28.20 21.81
N SER A 530 -2.96 29.33 21.25
CA SER A 530 -4.37 29.54 20.96
C SER A 530 -4.91 28.59 19.89
N GLU A 531 -4.07 28.21 18.92
CA GLU A 531 -4.42 27.26 17.86
C GLU A 531 -4.45 25.83 18.41
N VAL A 532 -3.53 25.47 19.30
CA VAL A 532 -3.56 24.21 20.05
C VAL A 532 -4.80 24.11 20.94
N GLU A 533 -5.23 25.20 21.58
CA GLU A 533 -6.46 25.25 22.37
C GLU A 533 -7.71 25.05 21.50
N LYS A 534 -7.80 25.72 20.33
CA LYS A 534 -8.88 25.49 19.36
C LYS A 534 -8.92 24.05 18.87
N LEU A 535 -7.75 23.49 18.51
CA LEU A 535 -7.65 22.10 18.08
C LEU A 535 -8.06 21.13 19.20
N ARG A 536 -7.77 21.44 20.47
CA ARG A 536 -8.24 20.65 21.62
C ARG A 536 -9.76 20.74 21.78
N GLU A 537 -10.36 21.92 21.63
CA GLU A 537 -11.82 22.09 21.65
C GLU A 537 -12.51 21.33 20.52
N GLU A 538 -11.99 21.42 19.30
CA GLU A 538 -12.48 20.65 18.14
C GLU A 538 -12.36 19.15 18.38
N ASN A 539 -11.25 18.68 18.96
CA ASN A 539 -11.07 17.26 19.29
C ASN A 539 -12.06 16.79 20.36
N ILE A 540 -12.37 17.64 21.36
CA ILE A 540 -13.41 17.36 22.37
C ILE A 540 -14.79 17.31 21.71
N GLN A 541 -15.11 18.25 20.80
CA GLN A 541 -16.38 18.25 20.07
C GLN A 541 -16.53 17.00 19.20
N MET A 542 -15.48 16.60 18.48
CA MET A 542 -15.47 15.40 17.65
C MET A 542 -15.59 14.13 18.49
N ARG A 543 -14.89 14.04 19.63
CA ARG A 543 -15.05 12.94 20.60
C ARG A 543 -16.47 12.88 21.19
N ASN A 544 -17.09 14.02 21.44
CA ASN A 544 -18.48 14.09 21.92
C ASN A 544 -19.49 13.70 20.84
N ARG A 545 -19.24 14.02 19.56
CA ARG A 545 -20.02 13.53 18.42
C ARG A 545 -19.90 12.01 18.31
N LEU A 546 -18.68 11.49 18.35
CA LEU A 546 -18.41 10.04 18.37
C LEU A 546 -19.11 9.34 19.54
N LYS A 547 -19.06 9.91 20.76
CA LYS A 547 -19.80 9.37 21.91
C LYS A 547 -21.32 9.38 21.70
N LYS A 548 -21.87 10.44 21.09
CA LYS A 548 -23.31 10.50 20.76
C LYS A 548 -23.69 9.48 19.69
N ASP A 549 -22.83 9.25 18.70
CA ASP A 549 -23.08 8.28 17.63
C ASP A 549 -22.95 6.84 18.17
N MET A 550 -21.99 6.57 19.06
CA MET A 550 -21.89 5.31 19.79
C MET A 550 -23.11 5.07 20.71
N ALA A 551 -23.61 6.11 21.38
CA ALA A 551 -24.82 6.00 22.21
C ALA A 551 -26.09 5.73 21.38
N LYS A 552 -26.19 6.30 20.16
CA LYS A 552 -27.28 6.01 19.21
C LYS A 552 -27.20 4.58 18.62
N GLN A 553 -26.01 4.00 18.52
CA GLN A 553 -25.86 2.59 18.14
C GLN A 553 -26.28 1.65 19.29
N ASN A 554 -25.98 1.99 20.54
CA ASN A 554 -26.39 1.18 21.71
C ASN A 554 -27.91 1.21 22.01
N THR A 555 -28.65 2.25 21.63
CA THR A 555 -30.10 2.32 21.85
C THR A 555 -30.94 1.61 20.78
N LYS A 556 -30.36 1.21 19.64
CA LYS A 556 -31.03 0.37 18.63
C LYS A 556 -30.92 -1.14 18.92
N GLY A 557 -30.24 -1.54 20.00
CA GLY A 557 -29.96 -2.93 20.35
C GLY A 557 -30.76 -3.54 21.52
N LYS A 558 -31.77 -2.85 22.08
CA LYS A 558 -32.62 -3.43 23.13
C LYS A 558 -34.05 -3.64 22.62
N PRO A 559 -34.47 -4.88 22.27
CA PRO A 559 -35.87 -5.22 22.13
C PRO A 559 -36.52 -5.27 23.52
N ASN A 560 -37.73 -4.72 23.61
CA ASN A 560 -38.61 -4.85 24.77
C ASN A 560 -38.82 -6.33 25.13
N SER A 561 -38.58 -6.66 26.39
CA SER A 561 -39.22 -7.77 27.11
C SER A 561 -40.23 -7.18 28.08
#